data_AF-A0A3D4BNY8-F1
#
_entry.id   AF-A0A3D4BNY8-F1
#
_cell.length_a   1.000
_cell.length_b   1.000
_cell.length_c   1.000
_cell.angle_alpha   90.00
_cell.angle_beta   90.00
_cell.angle_gamma   90.00
#
_symmetry.space_group_name_H-M   'P 1'
#
loop_
_entity.id
_entity.type
_entity.pdbx_description
1 polymer ?
#
loop_
_entity_poly.entity_id
_entity_poly.type
_entity_poly.pdbx_seq_one_letter_code
_entity_poly.pdbx_strand_id
1 'polypeptide(L)'
;MKKLFLLLFIPLLSFGQFEKSIKLKVAVIQNFVQKGEEGEKMYWQTKGQITFGIVNYTEEQNPIFRDLFISQYREIVPIYNKMNETSNEDDSALFIQILIRQEEDYRKLLTEEQLKKYFTALAEFEKSNPEANDSYTSLFFSENLLKEYKERFY
;
A
#
# COMPACT_ATOMS: atom_id res chain seq x y z
N MET A 1 1.00 18.47 -18.71
CA MET A 1 0.83 18.64 -17.25
C MET A 1 -0.64 18.42 -16.91
N LYS A 2 -1.03 17.18 -16.54
CA LYS A 2 -2.41 16.86 -16.14
C LYS A 2 -2.59 17.21 -14.66
N LYS A 3 -3.68 17.89 -14.35
CA LYS A 3 -3.99 18.51 -13.05
C LYS A 3 -4.39 17.43 -12.05
N LEU A 4 -3.66 17.35 -10.93
CA LEU A 4 -4.00 16.59 -9.74
C LEU A 4 -5.17 17.31 -9.05
N PHE A 5 -6.42 16.88 -9.28
CA PHE A 5 -7.57 17.39 -8.55
C PHE A 5 -7.61 16.70 -7.19
N LEU A 6 -7.14 17.44 -6.20
CA LEU A 6 -7.06 17.06 -4.81
C LEU A 6 -8.45 17.15 -4.19
N LEU A 7 -9.00 16.00 -3.78
CA LEU A 7 -10.20 15.85 -2.96
C LEU A 7 -10.14 16.79 -1.75
N LEU A 8 -11.10 17.70 -1.66
CA LEU A 8 -11.31 18.62 -0.53
C LEU A 8 -12.60 18.23 0.19
N PHE A 9 -12.54 18.28 1.52
CA PHE A 9 -13.63 18.28 2.53
C PHE A 9 -13.90 17.00 3.34
N ILE A 10 -13.08 16.71 4.36
CA ILE A 10 -13.48 15.91 5.55
C ILE A 10 -12.64 16.41 6.79
N PRO A 11 -13.13 16.46 8.05
CA PRO A 11 -12.74 17.48 9.05
C PRO A 11 -11.48 17.21 9.91
N LEU A 12 -10.35 17.74 9.47
CA LEU A 12 -9.19 18.32 10.19
C LEU A 12 -8.48 17.72 11.43
N LEU A 13 -8.90 16.63 12.11
CA LEU A 13 -8.12 16.12 13.27
C LEU A 13 -7.60 14.67 13.19
N SER A 14 -7.96 13.87 12.18
CA SER A 14 -7.22 12.64 11.79
C SER A 14 -6.78 12.63 10.32
N PHE A 15 -7.06 13.70 9.57
CA PHE A 15 -7.00 13.71 8.11
C PHE A 15 -5.58 13.70 7.54
N GLY A 16 -4.60 14.19 8.30
CA GLY A 16 -3.24 14.35 7.82
C GLY A 16 -2.56 13.03 7.43
N GLN A 17 -2.69 11.98 8.25
CA GLN A 17 -2.02 10.70 8.02
C GLN A 17 -2.67 9.93 6.87
N PHE A 18 -4.01 9.88 6.83
CA PHE A 18 -4.76 9.31 5.72
C PHE A 18 -4.44 10.00 4.39
N GLU A 19 -4.60 11.33 4.30
CA GLU A 19 -4.35 12.06 3.05
C GLU A 19 -2.91 11.95 2.58
N LYS A 20 -1.94 12.04 3.51
CA LYS A 20 -0.53 11.85 3.19
C LYS A 20 -0.29 10.44 2.65
N SER A 21 -0.82 9.41 3.31
CA SER A 21 -0.61 8.02 2.90
C SER A 21 -1.23 7.70 1.54
N ILE A 22 -2.43 8.21 1.21
CA ILE A 22 -2.99 8.02 -0.15
C ILE A 22 -2.10 8.67 -1.19
N LYS A 23 -1.62 9.89 -0.95
CA LYS A 23 -0.70 10.57 -1.89
C LYS A 23 0.57 9.77 -2.10
N LEU A 24 1.14 9.21 -1.03
CA LEU A 24 2.32 8.35 -1.09
C LEU A 24 2.04 7.07 -1.88
N LYS A 25 0.92 6.38 -1.60
CA LYS A 25 0.51 5.16 -2.31
C LYS A 25 0.32 5.42 -3.81
N VAL A 26 -0.40 6.49 -4.17
CA VAL A 26 -0.58 6.91 -5.57
C VAL A 26 0.77 7.21 -6.23
N ALA A 27 1.64 7.96 -5.57
CA ALA A 27 2.96 8.31 -6.11
C ALA A 27 3.87 7.09 -6.31
N VAL A 28 3.83 6.13 -5.38
CA VAL A 28 4.60 4.89 -5.48
C VAL A 28 4.07 3.99 -6.61
N ILE A 29 2.76 3.81 -6.72
CA ILE A 29 2.18 3.05 -7.84
C ILE A 29 2.52 3.72 -9.17
N GLN A 30 2.40 5.06 -9.25
CA GLN A 30 2.81 5.83 -10.41
C GLN A 30 4.28 5.58 -10.77
N ASN A 31 5.18 5.58 -9.77
CA ASN A 31 6.60 5.36 -10.00
C ASN A 31 6.85 4.02 -10.69
N PHE A 32 6.22 2.93 -10.23
CA PHE A 32 6.36 1.63 -10.86
C PHE A 32 5.70 1.55 -12.23
N VAL A 33 4.50 2.10 -12.41
CA VAL A 33 3.81 2.14 -13.71
C VAL A 33 4.67 2.83 -14.77
N GLN A 34 5.34 3.93 -14.41
CA GLN A 34 6.23 4.66 -15.31
C GLN A 34 7.48 3.88 -15.75
N LYS A 35 7.80 2.74 -15.11
CA LYS A 35 8.89 1.85 -15.51
C LYS A 35 8.52 0.83 -16.59
N GLY A 36 7.26 0.80 -17.05
CA GLY A 36 6.81 -0.12 -18.09
C GLY A 36 6.98 -1.58 -17.65
N GLU A 37 7.61 -2.40 -18.51
CA GLU A 37 7.80 -3.85 -18.27
C GLU A 37 8.57 -4.16 -16.98
N GLU A 38 9.48 -3.28 -16.54
CA GLU A 38 10.24 -3.46 -15.29
C GLU A 38 9.43 -3.08 -14.03
N GLY A 39 8.29 -2.41 -14.18
CA GLY A 39 7.47 -1.93 -13.07
C GLY A 39 6.97 -3.05 -12.16
N GLU A 40 6.50 -4.15 -12.76
CA GLU A 40 6.05 -5.34 -12.02
C GLU A 40 7.18 -5.93 -11.19
N LYS A 41 8.36 -6.07 -11.82
CA LYS A 41 9.55 -6.62 -11.18
C LYS A 41 9.98 -5.77 -10.00
N MET A 42 10.08 -4.47 -10.19
CA MET A 42 10.44 -3.55 -9.12
C MET A 42 9.42 -3.57 -7.99
N TYR A 43 8.11 -3.58 -8.30
CA TYR A 43 7.05 -3.63 -7.29
C TYR A 43 7.18 -4.84 -6.37
N TRP A 44 7.24 -6.05 -6.94
CA TRP A 44 7.30 -7.26 -6.11
C TRP A 44 8.63 -7.38 -5.38
N GLN A 45 9.75 -6.95 -5.98
CA GLN A 45 11.06 -6.98 -5.32
C GLN A 45 11.10 -6.00 -4.14
N THR A 46 10.58 -4.79 -4.30
CA THR A 46 10.52 -3.81 -3.20
C THR A 46 9.63 -4.30 -2.06
N LYS A 47 8.42 -4.79 -2.35
CA LYS A 47 7.55 -5.35 -1.30
C LYS A 47 8.18 -6.57 -0.65
N GLY A 48 8.77 -7.48 -1.44
CA GLY A 48 9.49 -8.66 -0.95
C GLY A 48 10.63 -8.31 0.00
N GLN A 49 11.49 -7.35 -0.37
CA GLN A 49 12.60 -6.90 0.48
C GLN A 49 12.12 -6.30 1.80
N ILE A 50 11.07 -5.47 1.78
CA ILE A 50 10.50 -4.88 2.99
C ILE A 50 9.89 -5.98 3.88
N THR A 51 9.08 -6.87 3.30
CA THR A 51 8.46 -7.98 4.02
C THR A 51 9.54 -8.87 4.64
N PHE A 52 10.60 -9.22 3.90
CA PHE A 52 11.72 -10.00 4.44
C PHE A 52 12.42 -9.28 5.60
N GLY A 53 12.71 -7.99 5.44
CA GLY A 53 13.36 -7.19 6.49
C GLY A 53 12.56 -7.08 7.79
N ILE A 54 11.23 -7.23 7.73
CA ILE A 54 10.35 -7.12 8.91
C ILE A 54 10.04 -8.50 9.51
N VAL A 55 9.60 -9.45 8.69
CA VAL A 55 9.07 -10.74 9.20
C VAL A 55 10.03 -11.91 9.00
N ASN A 56 11.15 -11.70 8.28
CA ASN A 56 12.17 -12.71 7.99
C ASN A 56 11.54 -14.03 7.50
N TYR A 57 10.77 -13.95 6.41
CA TYR A 57 10.06 -15.10 5.87
C TYR A 57 11.01 -16.18 5.34
N THR A 58 10.54 -17.42 5.29
CA THR A 58 11.37 -18.56 4.88
C THR A 58 11.49 -18.69 3.35
N GLU A 59 12.43 -19.51 2.89
CA GLU A 59 12.56 -19.83 1.45
C GLU A 59 11.28 -20.45 0.87
N GLU A 60 10.52 -21.20 1.68
CA GLU A 60 9.22 -21.75 1.27
C GLU A 60 8.15 -20.66 1.10
N GLN A 61 8.19 -19.61 1.92
CA GLN A 61 7.26 -18.48 1.82
C GLN A 61 7.63 -17.50 0.69
N ASN A 62 8.91 -17.44 0.29
CA ASN A 62 9.41 -16.53 -0.73
C ASN A 62 8.61 -16.57 -2.06
N PRO A 63 8.40 -17.74 -2.72
CA PRO A 63 7.60 -17.79 -3.94
C PRO A 63 6.14 -17.38 -3.71
N ILE A 64 5.57 -17.63 -2.53
CA ILE A 64 4.18 -17.26 -2.20
C ILE A 64 4.04 -15.72 -2.14
N PHE A 65 4.96 -15.04 -1.47
CA PHE A 65 4.96 -13.56 -1.42
C PHE A 65 5.24 -12.93 -2.78
N ARG A 66 6.20 -13.49 -3.54
CA ARG A 66 6.48 -13.04 -4.91
C ARG A 66 5.22 -13.09 -5.77
N ASP A 67 4.55 -14.25 -5.79
CA ASP A 67 3.38 -14.46 -6.64
C ASP A 67 2.20 -13.59 -6.19
N LEU A 68 2.01 -13.41 -4.86
CA LEU A 68 1.06 -12.45 -4.32
C LEU A 68 1.35 -11.03 -4.83
N PHE A 69 2.56 -10.52 -4.67
CA PHE A 69 2.88 -9.13 -5.04
C PHE A 69 2.84 -8.89 -6.54
N ILE A 70 3.20 -9.87 -7.36
CA ILE A 70 2.99 -9.84 -8.82
C ILE A 70 1.49 -9.73 -9.13
N SER A 71 0.67 -10.57 -8.52
CA SER A 71 -0.79 -10.53 -8.72
C SER A 71 -1.38 -9.18 -8.27
N GLN A 72 -0.93 -8.65 -7.14
CA GLN A 72 -1.37 -7.34 -6.63
C GLN A 72 -1.03 -6.22 -7.61
N TYR A 73 0.18 -6.24 -8.19
CA TYR A 73 0.59 -5.27 -9.20
C TYR A 73 -0.28 -5.34 -10.46
N ARG A 74 -0.46 -6.54 -11.02
CA ARG A 74 -1.28 -6.74 -12.23
C ARG A 74 -2.73 -6.30 -12.05
N GLU A 75 -3.27 -6.46 -10.85
CA GLU A 75 -4.62 -6.01 -10.52
C GLU A 75 -4.72 -4.49 -10.32
N ILE A 76 -3.78 -3.88 -9.58
CA ILE A 76 -3.89 -2.47 -9.21
C ILE A 76 -3.59 -1.53 -10.39
N VAL A 77 -2.72 -1.92 -11.32
CA VAL A 77 -2.32 -1.08 -12.47
C VAL A 77 -3.49 -0.66 -13.37
N PRO A 78 -4.36 -1.56 -13.87
CA PRO A 78 -5.50 -1.12 -14.69
C PRO A 78 -6.47 -0.23 -13.93
N ILE A 79 -6.63 -0.44 -12.61
CA ILE A 79 -7.50 0.37 -11.76
C ILE A 79 -6.90 1.77 -11.55
N TYR A 80 -5.59 1.84 -11.26
CA TYR A 80 -4.85 3.10 -11.19
C TYR A 80 -4.93 3.87 -12.51
N ASN A 81 -4.73 3.21 -13.66
CA ASN A 81 -4.79 3.87 -14.95
C ASN A 81 -6.19 4.44 -15.20
N LYS A 82 -7.24 3.64 -14.96
CA LYS A 82 -8.64 4.09 -15.09
C LYS A 82 -8.94 5.30 -14.19
N MET A 83 -8.54 5.24 -12.91
CA MET A 83 -8.68 6.34 -11.96
C MET A 83 -8.00 7.64 -12.43
N ASN A 84 -6.91 7.56 -13.20
CA ASN A 84 -6.20 8.75 -13.73
C ASN A 84 -6.74 9.23 -15.09
N GLU A 85 -7.49 8.39 -15.79
CA GLU A 85 -8.16 8.73 -17.05
C GLU A 85 -9.52 9.37 -16.79
N THR A 86 -10.22 8.90 -15.75
CA THR A 86 -11.52 9.40 -15.35
C THR A 86 -11.39 10.43 -14.22
N SER A 87 -12.42 11.26 -14.03
CA SER A 87 -12.58 12.04 -12.80
C SER A 87 -13.70 11.43 -11.95
N ASN A 88 -13.88 10.12 -12.03
CA ASN A 88 -14.95 9.41 -11.35
C ASN A 88 -14.49 9.03 -9.92
N GLU A 89 -15.27 9.44 -8.93
CA GLU A 89 -15.06 9.09 -7.52
C GLU A 89 -15.13 7.58 -7.29
N ASP A 90 -15.97 6.85 -8.06
CA ASP A 90 -16.09 5.39 -7.95
C ASP A 90 -14.78 4.67 -8.29
N ASP A 91 -14.01 5.17 -9.26
CA ASP A 91 -12.73 4.59 -9.65
C ASP A 91 -11.66 4.83 -8.58
N SER A 92 -11.74 5.97 -7.87
CA SER A 92 -10.87 6.28 -6.74
C SER A 92 -11.22 5.44 -5.51
N ALA A 93 -12.51 5.25 -5.24
CA ALA A 93 -12.99 4.36 -4.19
C ALA A 93 -12.56 2.90 -4.44
N LEU A 94 -12.69 2.43 -5.70
CA LEU A 94 -12.25 1.09 -6.09
C LEU A 94 -10.73 0.91 -5.88
N PHE A 95 -9.91 1.89 -6.27
CA PHE A 95 -8.47 1.86 -6.02
C PHE A 95 -8.17 1.67 -4.52
N ILE A 96 -8.84 2.43 -3.66
CA ILE A 96 -8.68 2.34 -2.21
C ILE A 96 -9.14 0.99 -1.67
N GLN A 97 -10.29 0.48 -2.11
CA GLN A 97 -10.83 -0.82 -1.69
C GLN A 97 -9.90 -1.97 -2.07
N ILE A 98 -9.27 -1.91 -3.25
CA ILE A 98 -8.27 -2.93 -3.64
C ILE A 98 -7.04 -2.84 -2.75
N LEU A 99 -6.53 -1.65 -2.42
CA LEU A 99 -5.39 -1.53 -1.50
C LEU A 99 -5.70 -2.14 -0.12
N ILE A 100 -6.91 -1.93 0.41
CA ILE A 100 -7.38 -2.54 1.67
C ILE A 100 -7.39 -4.07 1.54
N ARG A 101 -8.04 -4.60 0.50
CA ARG A 101 -8.15 -6.05 0.25
C ARG A 101 -6.78 -6.71 0.11
N GLN A 102 -5.87 -6.08 -0.64
CA GLN A 102 -4.51 -6.58 -0.88
C GLN A 102 -3.68 -6.62 0.41
N GLU A 103 -3.84 -5.65 1.30
CA GLU A 103 -3.22 -5.67 2.63
C GLU A 103 -3.76 -6.83 3.47
N GLU A 104 -5.08 -7.05 3.48
CA GLU A 104 -5.69 -8.15 4.21
C GLU A 104 -5.23 -9.51 3.69
N ASP A 105 -5.14 -9.69 2.37
CA ASP A 105 -4.64 -10.92 1.76
C ASP A 105 -3.17 -11.17 2.11
N TYR A 106 -2.35 -10.12 2.12
CA TYR A 106 -0.97 -10.22 2.58
C TYR A 106 -0.88 -10.66 4.05
N ARG A 107 -1.67 -10.05 4.95
CA ARG A 107 -1.64 -10.38 6.37
C ARG A 107 -2.07 -11.83 6.66
N LYS A 108 -2.96 -12.41 5.85
CA LYS A 108 -3.39 -13.82 5.98
C LYS A 108 -2.26 -14.83 5.70
N LEU A 109 -1.20 -14.42 4.99
CA LEU A 109 -0.04 -15.29 4.72
C LEU A 109 1.00 -15.27 5.84
N LEU A 110 0.87 -14.35 6.80
CA LEU A 110 1.77 -14.25 7.94
C LEU A 110 1.35 -15.23 9.03
N THR A 111 2.33 -15.89 9.65
CA THR A 111 2.09 -16.58 10.93
C THR A 111 1.76 -15.57 12.02
N GLU A 112 1.19 -16.02 13.14
CA GLU A 112 0.91 -15.14 14.28
C GLU A 112 2.17 -14.41 14.78
N GLU A 113 3.32 -15.10 14.79
CA GLU A 113 4.60 -14.50 15.18
C GLU A 113 5.05 -13.43 14.18
N GLN A 114 4.93 -13.71 12.88
CA GLN A 114 5.27 -12.76 11.82
C GLN A 114 4.36 -11.54 11.84
N LEU A 115 3.05 -11.73 12.08
CA LEU A 115 2.09 -10.66 12.20
C LEU A 115 2.41 -9.77 13.42
N LYS A 116 2.85 -10.37 14.53
CA LYS A 116 3.32 -9.60 15.70
C LYS A 116 4.58 -8.79 15.40
N LYS A 117 5.57 -9.37 14.69
CA LYS A 117 6.78 -8.66 14.24
C LYS A 117 6.41 -7.49 13.34
N TYR A 118 5.49 -7.74 12.41
CA TYR A 118 4.95 -6.74 11.50
C TYR A 118 4.36 -5.55 12.25
N PHE A 119 3.42 -5.77 13.17
CA PHE A 119 2.83 -4.67 13.93
C PHE A 119 3.83 -3.95 14.85
N THR A 120 4.79 -4.68 15.43
CA THR A 120 5.81 -4.10 16.30
C THR A 120 6.71 -3.15 15.51
N ALA A 121 7.20 -3.56 14.35
CA ALA A 121 8.03 -2.72 13.48
C ALA A 121 7.30 -1.43 13.08
N LEU A 122 5.97 -1.51 12.89
CA LEU A 122 5.17 -0.35 12.49
C LEU A 122 4.93 0.66 13.57
N ALA A 123 4.62 0.17 14.77
CA ALA A 123 4.55 1.04 15.93
C ALA A 123 5.89 1.74 16.17
N GLU A 124 7.01 1.06 15.88
CA GLU A 124 8.34 1.65 15.99
C GLU A 124 8.59 2.72 14.91
N PHE A 125 8.32 2.43 13.63
CA PHE A 125 8.48 3.41 12.56
C PHE A 125 7.64 4.66 12.78
N GLU A 126 6.37 4.51 13.18
CA GLU A 126 5.48 5.63 13.49
C GLU A 126 6.04 6.51 14.63
N LYS A 127 6.71 5.91 15.62
CA LYS A 127 7.19 6.61 16.82
C LYS A 127 8.56 7.26 16.64
N SER A 128 9.49 6.61 15.96
CA SER A 128 10.91 6.97 16.01
C SER A 128 11.55 7.23 14.65
N ASN A 129 10.90 6.89 13.54
CA ASN A 129 11.49 7.04 12.21
C ASN A 129 10.47 7.46 11.13
N PRO A 130 10.19 8.77 10.99
CA PRO A 130 9.22 9.28 10.03
C PRO A 130 9.52 8.92 8.57
N GLU A 131 10.79 8.82 8.17
CA GLU A 131 11.19 8.48 6.80
C GLU A 131 10.95 7.00 6.49
N ALA A 132 11.27 6.11 7.44
CA ALA A 132 10.91 4.69 7.33
C ALA A 132 9.39 4.50 7.33
N ASN A 133 8.66 5.28 8.14
CA ASN A 133 7.20 5.25 8.16
C ASN A 133 6.59 5.66 6.82
N ASP A 134 7.09 6.73 6.19
CA ASP A 134 6.60 7.16 4.86
C ASP A 134 6.90 6.12 3.79
N SER A 135 8.12 5.59 3.78
CA SER A 135 8.54 4.53 2.85
C SER A 135 7.66 3.29 3.00
N TYR A 136 7.37 2.88 4.22
CA TYR A 136 6.53 1.73 4.48
C TYR A 136 5.05 1.98 4.16
N THR A 137 4.47 3.09 4.65
CA THR A 137 3.04 3.40 4.47
C THR A 137 2.68 3.69 3.01
N SER A 138 3.68 3.97 2.17
CA SER A 138 3.50 4.04 0.71
C SER A 138 3.13 2.70 0.06
N LEU A 139 3.42 1.56 0.69
CA LEU A 139 3.24 0.22 0.13
C LEU A 139 2.34 -0.71 0.96
N PHE A 140 2.22 -0.42 2.26
CA PHE A 140 1.54 -1.26 3.23
C PHE A 140 0.73 -0.40 4.21
N PHE A 141 0.08 -1.03 5.20
CA PHE A 141 -0.72 -0.33 6.21
C PHE A 141 -0.30 -0.70 7.63
N SER A 142 -0.19 0.31 8.50
CA SER A 142 -0.28 0.07 9.94
C SER A 142 -1.71 -0.33 10.33
N GLU A 143 -1.90 -0.81 11.56
CA GLU A 143 -3.22 -1.17 12.05
C GLU A 143 -4.16 0.04 12.08
N ASN A 144 -3.68 1.15 12.63
CA ASN A 144 -4.43 2.41 12.69
C ASN A 144 -4.79 2.92 11.30
N LEU A 145 -3.84 2.88 10.35
CA LEU A 145 -4.08 3.34 9.00
C LEU A 145 -5.09 2.46 8.27
N LEU A 146 -4.98 1.13 8.38
CA LEU A 146 -5.95 0.23 7.75
C LEU A 146 -7.35 0.45 8.31
N LYS A 147 -7.47 0.63 9.63
CA LYS A 147 -8.75 0.94 10.28
C LYS A 147 -9.36 2.22 9.74
N GLU A 148 -8.58 3.30 9.64
CA GLU A 148 -9.07 4.58 9.11
C GLU A 148 -9.52 4.48 7.65
N TYR A 149 -8.83 3.68 6.83
CA TYR A 149 -9.24 3.42 5.45
C TYR A 149 -10.55 2.65 5.38
N LYS A 150 -10.70 1.61 6.22
CA LYS A 150 -11.92 0.81 6.26
C LYS A 150 -13.12 1.65 6.71
N GLU A 151 -12.99 2.45 7.76
CA GLU A 151 -14.08 3.32 8.26
C GLU A 151 -14.62 4.30 7.21
N ARG A 152 -13.84 4.61 6.17
CA ARG A 152 -14.21 5.57 5.11
C ARG A 152 -14.71 4.90 3.82
N PHE A 153 -14.33 3.65 3.55
CA PHE A 153 -14.54 2.99 2.26
C PHE A 153 -15.15 1.58 2.34
N TYR A 154 -15.47 1.12 3.55
CA TYR A 154 -16.15 -0.14 3.88
C TYR A 154 -17.26 0.10 4.90
#